data_AF-A0AA40AKP5-F1
#
_entry.id   AF-A0AA40AKP5-F1
#
_cell.length_a   1.000
_cell.length_b   1.000
_cell.length_c   1.000
_cell.angle_alpha   90.00
_cell.angle_beta   90.00
_cell.angle_gamma   90.00
#
_symmetry.space_group_name_H-M   'P 1'
#
loop_
_entity.id
_entity.type
_entity.pdbx_description
1 polymer ?
#
loop_
_entity_poly.entity_id
_entity_poly.type
_entity_poly.pdbx_seq_one_letter_code
_entity_poly.pdbx_strand_id
1 'polypeptide(L)'
;MVVYLADCGGPCAAFRPAAGDRVWFKVWEAGLLPGFSVVDRDGWNQFPYANAGWNVSLPRRLRPGNYLVRHEIIYIENDPAQFYPYCAQLAVEGDGDEVPGDEFKVAFPGAYSAADPGIAVAGIFYAPGADQVTTWPMNYTIPGPPVWTGGD
;
A
#
# COMPACT_ATOMS: atom_id res chain seq x y z
N MET A 1 3.98 -3.49 -2.37
CA MET A 1 4.11 -2.02 -2.46
C MET A 1 2.74 -1.40 -2.50
N VAL A 2 2.58 -0.27 -1.85
CA VAL A 2 1.30 0.46 -1.78
C VAL A 2 1.57 1.95 -1.85
N VAL A 3 0.63 2.70 -2.43
CA VAL A 3 0.64 4.17 -2.43
C VAL A 3 -0.71 4.67 -1.94
N TYR A 4 -0.66 5.57 -0.97
CA TYR A 4 -1.81 6.24 -0.40
C TYR A 4 -1.73 7.74 -0.65
N LEU A 5 -2.89 8.39 -0.68
CA LEU A 5 -3.03 9.82 -0.58
C LEU A 5 -3.81 10.21 0.68
N ALA A 6 -3.60 11.43 1.15
CA ALA A 6 -4.44 12.10 2.14
C ALA A 6 -4.67 13.55 1.72
N ASP A 7 -5.93 13.99 1.65
CA ASP A 7 -6.27 15.40 1.36
C ASP A 7 -5.83 16.25 2.56
N CYS A 8 -4.98 17.26 2.32
CA CYS A 8 -4.48 18.15 3.36
C CYS A 8 -5.52 19.20 3.78
N GLY A 9 -6.62 19.38 3.01
CA GLY A 9 -7.65 20.39 3.25
C GLY A 9 -7.13 21.84 3.19
N GLY A 10 -5.93 22.04 2.65
CA GLY A 10 -5.16 23.27 2.73
C GLY A 10 -3.67 23.02 2.47
N PRO A 11 -2.74 23.89 2.92
CA PRO A 11 -1.31 23.65 2.77
C PRO A 11 -0.85 22.40 3.55
N CYS A 12 -0.26 21.42 2.88
CA CYS A 12 0.25 20.20 3.54
C CYS A 12 1.32 20.50 4.60
N ALA A 13 2.04 21.62 4.49
CA ALA A 13 2.99 22.06 5.49
C ALA A 13 2.35 22.26 6.88
N ALA A 14 1.05 22.56 6.95
CA ALA A 14 0.28 22.73 8.18
C ALA A 14 -0.56 21.49 8.54
N PHE A 15 -0.66 20.49 7.66
CA PHE A 15 -1.48 19.31 7.87
C PHE A 15 -0.86 18.35 8.90
N ARG A 16 -1.60 18.03 9.95
CA ARG A 16 -1.15 17.19 11.08
C ARG A 16 -2.25 16.20 11.44
N PRO A 17 -2.40 15.08 10.71
CA PRO A 17 -3.38 14.06 11.08
C PRO A 17 -2.94 13.40 12.40
N ALA A 18 -3.89 13.24 13.32
CA ALA A 18 -3.70 12.53 14.56
C ALA A 18 -3.69 11.01 14.33
N ALA A 19 -3.16 10.26 15.29
CA ALA A 19 -3.29 8.81 15.29
C ALA A 19 -4.80 8.45 15.37
N GLY A 20 -5.26 7.59 14.46
CA GLY A 20 -6.67 7.24 14.34
C GLY A 20 -7.46 8.07 13.31
N ASP A 21 -6.91 9.16 12.79
CA ASP A 21 -7.56 9.95 11.74
C ASP A 21 -7.62 9.14 10.44
N ARG A 22 -8.84 8.81 10.01
CA ARG A 22 -9.11 8.05 8.78
C ARG A 22 -9.05 8.97 7.56
N VAL A 23 -7.85 9.39 7.20
CA VAL A 23 -7.60 10.34 6.11
C VAL A 23 -6.90 9.71 4.90
N TRP A 24 -6.31 8.52 5.08
CA TRP A 24 -5.51 7.88 4.05
C TRP A 24 -6.36 6.96 3.20
N PHE A 25 -6.28 7.11 1.88
CA PHE A 25 -6.92 6.21 0.93
C PHE A 25 -5.89 5.67 -0.06
N LYS A 26 -6.01 4.39 -0.40
CA LYS A 26 -5.07 3.71 -1.28
C LYS A 26 -5.39 4.05 -2.73
N VAL A 27 -4.40 4.46 -3.52
CA VAL A 27 -4.58 4.76 -4.96
C VAL A 27 -3.86 3.78 -5.87
N TRP A 28 -2.99 2.95 -5.30
CA TRP A 28 -2.25 1.94 -6.06
C TRP A 28 -1.67 0.87 -5.15
N GLU A 29 -1.59 -0.35 -5.67
CA GLU A 29 -0.86 -1.45 -5.04
C GLU A 29 -0.30 -2.44 -6.05
N ALA A 30 0.76 -3.12 -5.64
CA ALA A 30 1.29 -4.28 -6.34
C ALA A 30 1.95 -5.24 -5.35
N GLY A 31 1.65 -6.54 -5.49
CA GLY A 31 2.11 -7.60 -4.60
C GLY A 31 2.66 -8.79 -5.38
N LEU A 32 2.27 -9.99 -4.97
CA LEU A 32 2.60 -11.25 -5.62
C LEU A 32 1.89 -11.37 -6.98
N LEU A 33 2.61 -11.84 -8.00
CA LEU A 33 2.08 -12.08 -9.34
C LEU A 33 1.25 -13.39 -9.38
N PRO A 34 0.23 -13.48 -10.25
CA PRO A 34 -0.56 -14.69 -10.40
C PRO A 34 0.30 -15.91 -10.75
N GLY A 35 0.03 -17.05 -10.10
CA GLY A 35 0.73 -18.31 -10.34
C GLY A 35 2.03 -18.50 -9.56
N PHE A 36 2.42 -17.52 -8.75
CA PHE A 36 3.55 -17.63 -7.83
C PHE A 36 3.09 -17.89 -6.40
N SER A 37 3.96 -18.50 -5.61
CA SER A 37 3.83 -18.65 -4.16
C SER A 37 4.50 -17.49 -3.44
N VAL A 38 4.08 -17.20 -2.21
CA VAL A 38 4.68 -16.13 -1.39
C VAL A 38 6.19 -16.27 -1.20
N VAL A 39 6.73 -17.50 -1.27
CA VAL A 39 8.17 -17.78 -1.17
C VAL A 39 8.93 -17.63 -2.50
N ASP A 40 8.22 -17.48 -3.63
CA ASP A 40 8.84 -17.30 -4.94
C ASP A 40 9.29 -15.84 -5.11
N ARG A 41 10.56 -15.57 -4.80
CA ARG A 41 11.13 -14.22 -4.83
C ARG A 41 10.89 -13.48 -6.15
N ASP A 42 11.01 -14.19 -7.27
CA ASP A 42 10.88 -13.62 -8.62
C ASP A 42 9.41 -13.35 -9.00
N GLY A 43 8.46 -13.85 -8.20
CA GLY A 43 7.03 -13.63 -8.33
C GLY A 43 6.54 -12.30 -7.74
N TRP A 44 7.38 -11.55 -7.05
CA TRP A 44 6.98 -10.28 -6.45
C TRP A 44 7.14 -9.13 -7.44
N ASN A 45 6.12 -8.28 -7.58
CA ASN A 45 6.20 -7.06 -8.40
C ASN A 45 7.37 -6.13 -7.99
N GLN A 46 7.89 -6.28 -6.76
CA GLN A 46 9.03 -5.53 -6.24
C GLN A 46 10.37 -5.98 -6.83
N PHE A 47 10.48 -7.24 -7.24
CA PHE A 47 11.73 -7.86 -7.68
C PHE A 47 12.46 -7.09 -8.80
N PRO A 48 11.81 -6.66 -9.90
CA PRO A 48 12.49 -5.90 -10.96
C PRO A 48 12.91 -4.48 -10.55
N TYR A 49 12.40 -3.94 -9.43
CA TYR A 49 12.62 -2.55 -9.00
C TYR A 49 13.65 -2.42 -7.87
N ALA A 50 14.47 -3.43 -7.61
CA ALA A 50 15.44 -3.45 -6.50
C ALA A 50 16.35 -2.20 -6.41
N ASN A 51 16.51 -1.43 -7.49
CA ASN A 51 17.18 -0.12 -7.49
C ASN A 51 16.54 0.91 -8.44
N ALA A 52 15.25 0.75 -8.74
CA ALA A 52 14.53 1.61 -9.66
C ALA A 52 13.24 2.14 -9.02
N GLY A 53 12.78 3.30 -9.47
CA GLY A 53 11.42 3.76 -9.15
C GLY A 53 10.37 3.03 -9.98
N TRP A 54 9.11 3.13 -9.56
CA TRP A 54 7.95 2.74 -10.34
C TRP A 54 7.02 3.94 -10.53
N ASN A 55 6.21 3.86 -11.58
CA ASN A 55 5.24 4.89 -11.91
C ASN A 55 3.89 4.55 -11.32
N VAL A 56 3.25 5.54 -10.71
CA VAL A 56 1.87 5.46 -10.25
C VAL A 56 1.08 6.57 -10.91
N SER A 57 0.03 6.18 -11.63
CA SER A 57 -0.93 7.13 -12.20
C SER A 57 -2.02 7.40 -11.17
N LEU A 58 -2.29 8.68 -10.90
CA LEU A 58 -3.39 9.06 -10.02
C LEU A 58 -4.73 8.89 -10.73
N PRO A 59 -5.82 8.59 -9.99
CA PRO A 59 -7.16 8.59 -10.55
C PRO A 59 -7.48 9.92 -11.21
N ARG A 60 -7.87 9.89 -12.50
CA ARG A 60 -8.13 11.13 -13.27
C ARG A 60 -9.27 11.98 -12.69
N ARG A 61 -10.23 11.34 -12.02
CA ARG A 61 -11.37 12.00 -11.40
C ARG A 61 -11.07 12.55 -10.00
N LEU A 62 -9.85 12.37 -9.48
CA LEU A 62 -9.44 12.92 -8.19
C LEU A 62 -9.57 14.45 -8.21
N ARG A 63 -10.31 14.97 -7.23
CA ARG A 63 -10.46 16.41 -7.04
C ARG A 63 -9.10 17.11 -6.88
N PRO A 64 -8.84 18.21 -7.61
CA PRO A 64 -7.66 19.04 -7.40
C PRO A 64 -7.49 19.51 -5.96
N GLY A 65 -6.24 19.62 -5.51
CA GLY A 65 -5.93 19.97 -4.12
C GLY A 65 -4.50 19.65 -3.72
N ASN A 66 -4.17 19.92 -2.46
CA ASN A 66 -2.89 19.53 -1.90
C ASN A 66 -3.05 18.21 -1.14
N TYR A 67 -2.21 17.24 -1.48
CA TYR A 67 -2.24 15.91 -0.89
C TYR A 67 -0.88 15.55 -0.31
N LEU A 68 -0.89 14.81 0.79
CA LEU A 68 0.25 13.97 1.15
C LEU A 68 0.18 12.70 0.32
N VAL A 69 1.28 12.35 -0.34
CA VAL A 69 1.47 11.00 -0.89
C VAL A 69 2.31 10.20 0.10
N ARG A 70 1.84 9.01 0.47
CA ARG A 70 2.55 8.03 1.29
C ARG A 70 2.83 6.81 0.46
N HIS A 71 4.09 6.64 0.09
CA HIS A 71 4.60 5.45 -0.54
C HIS A 71 5.08 4.48 0.54
N GLU A 72 4.79 3.18 0.42
CA GLU A 72 5.30 2.17 1.35
C GLU A 72 5.66 0.84 0.68
N ILE A 73 6.84 0.35 1.06
CA ILE A 73 7.26 -1.03 0.88
C ILE A 73 6.94 -1.81 2.16
N ILE A 74 6.30 -2.97 2.01
CA ILE A 74 6.04 -3.92 3.09
C ILE A 74 6.91 -5.14 2.79
N TYR A 75 7.83 -5.42 3.71
CA TYR A 75 8.79 -6.51 3.60
C TYR A 75 8.43 -7.61 4.58
N ILE A 76 8.00 -8.74 4.03
CA ILE A 76 7.48 -9.89 4.78
C ILE A 76 8.50 -11.02 4.92
N GLU A 77 9.74 -10.82 4.47
CA GLU A 77 10.75 -11.88 4.53
C GLU A 77 11.12 -12.24 5.97
N ASN A 78 11.13 -11.24 6.86
CA ASN A 78 11.39 -11.38 8.29
C ASN A 78 10.10 -11.38 9.11
N ASP A 79 10.14 -11.99 10.28
CA ASP A 79 9.13 -11.86 11.34
C ASP A 79 9.74 -11.07 12.52
N PRO A 80 9.17 -9.91 12.92
CA PRO A 80 7.97 -9.27 12.36
C PRO A 80 8.18 -8.63 10.98
N ALA A 81 7.09 -8.47 10.23
CA ALA A 81 7.07 -7.72 8.99
C ALA A 81 7.65 -6.31 9.18
N GLN A 82 8.39 -5.83 8.18
CA GLN A 82 9.04 -4.52 8.20
C GLN A 82 8.32 -3.56 7.25
N PHE A 83 8.05 -2.36 7.74
CA PHE A 83 7.30 -1.33 7.00
C PHE A 83 8.23 -0.16 6.70
N TYR A 84 8.31 0.23 5.42
CA TYR A 84 9.19 1.31 4.94
C TYR A 84 8.36 2.44 4.31
N PRO A 85 7.67 3.27 5.12
CA PRO A 85 6.87 4.38 4.62
C PRO A 85 7.72 5.62 4.34
N TYR A 86 7.39 6.31 3.25
CA TYR A 86 7.95 7.60 2.87
C TYR A 86 6.83 8.53 2.39
N CYS A 87 6.91 9.81 2.76
CA CYS A 87 5.90 10.79 2.40
C CYS A 87 6.48 11.93 1.54
N ALA A 88 5.68 12.44 0.61
CA ALA A 88 5.94 13.69 -0.10
C ALA A 88 4.66 14.54 -0.16
N GLN A 89 4.81 15.83 -0.47
CA GLN A 89 3.68 16.73 -0.71
C GLN A 89 3.45 16.83 -2.22
N LEU A 90 2.19 16.76 -2.62
CA LEU A 90 1.79 16.85 -4.02
C LEU A 90 0.69 17.90 -4.18
N ALA A 91 0.86 18.82 -5.14
CA ALA A 91 -0.22 19.63 -5.65
C ALA A 91 -0.85 18.90 -6.84
N VAL A 92 -2.11 18.48 -6.71
CA VAL A 92 -2.88 17.82 -7.77
C VAL A 92 -3.66 18.88 -8.51
N GLU A 93 -3.48 18.93 -9.82
CA GLU A 93 -4.23 19.75 -10.76
C GLU A 93 -5.11 18.86 -11.66
N GLY A 94 -6.13 19.43 -12.27
CA GLY A 94 -7.06 18.70 -13.15
C GLY A 94 -8.48 19.25 -13.09
N ASP A 95 -9.41 18.48 -13.64
CA ASP A 95 -10.85 18.77 -13.73
C ASP A 95 -11.73 17.74 -13.00
N GLY A 96 -11.10 16.80 -12.28
CA GLY A 96 -11.80 15.84 -11.43
C GLY A 96 -12.56 16.50 -10.28
N ASP A 97 -13.61 15.84 -9.81
CA ASP A 97 -14.49 16.32 -8.73
C ASP A 97 -14.73 15.25 -7.65
N GLU A 98 -14.22 14.04 -7.84
CA GLU A 98 -14.46 12.90 -6.96
C GLU A 98 -13.51 12.87 -5.78
N VAL A 99 -14.03 12.36 -4.67
CA VAL A 99 -13.28 12.01 -3.47
C VAL A 99 -13.68 10.62 -2.97
N PRO A 100 -12.76 9.89 -2.35
CA PRO A 100 -13.09 8.58 -1.78
C PRO A 100 -14.12 8.66 -0.66
N GLY A 101 -15.07 7.73 -0.67
CA GLY A 101 -15.94 7.41 0.45
C GLY A 101 -15.18 6.92 1.69
N ASP A 102 -15.87 6.81 2.82
CA ASP A 102 -15.27 6.43 4.10
C ASP A 102 -14.75 4.99 4.10
N GLU A 103 -15.31 4.10 3.29
CA GLU A 103 -14.88 2.71 3.11
C GLU A 103 -13.45 2.57 2.55
N PHE A 104 -12.96 3.59 1.83
CA PHE A 104 -11.58 3.62 1.32
C PHE A 104 -10.59 4.23 2.32
N LYS A 105 -11.10 4.88 3.37
CA LYS A 105 -10.28 5.68 4.30
C LYS A 105 -9.86 4.90 5.54
N VAL A 106 -8.57 4.98 5.85
CA VAL A 106 -7.93 4.34 7.00
C VAL A 106 -6.98 5.30 7.71
N ALA A 107 -6.58 4.91 8.92
CA ALA A 107 -5.63 5.65 9.74
C ALA A 107 -4.26 4.97 9.75
N PHE A 108 -3.19 5.76 9.89
CA PHE A 108 -1.86 5.25 10.16
C PHE A 108 -1.31 5.90 11.44
N PRO A 109 -1.09 5.13 12.54
CA PRO A 109 -1.36 3.70 12.71
C PRO A 109 -2.87 3.36 12.73
N GLY A 110 -3.23 2.12 12.43
CA GLY A 110 -4.60 1.59 12.49
C GLY A 110 -5.05 0.76 11.27
N ALA A 111 -4.49 1.02 10.09
CA ALA A 111 -4.87 0.33 8.86
C ALA A 111 -4.38 -1.13 8.78
N TYR A 112 -3.33 -1.46 9.53
CA TYR A 112 -2.66 -2.77 9.49
C TYR A 112 -2.66 -3.44 10.85
N SER A 113 -2.75 -4.76 10.84
CA SER A 113 -2.58 -5.61 12.01
C SER A 113 -1.68 -6.82 11.71
N ALA A 114 -1.07 -7.39 12.75
CA ALA A 114 -0.30 -8.64 12.61
C ALA A 114 -1.16 -9.82 12.15
N ALA A 115 -2.49 -9.74 12.30
CA ALA A 115 -3.42 -10.77 11.88
C ALA A 115 -3.90 -10.62 10.42
N ASP A 116 -3.55 -9.51 9.75
CA ASP A 116 -3.93 -9.33 8.34
C ASP A 116 -3.26 -10.44 7.51
N PRO A 117 -3.98 -11.13 6.60
CA PRO A 117 -3.44 -12.32 5.93
C PRO A 117 -2.11 -12.10 5.22
N GLY A 118 -1.88 -10.91 4.63
CA GLY A 118 -0.60 -10.55 4.00
C GLY A 118 0.53 -10.23 5.00
N ILE A 119 0.23 -9.88 6.24
CA ILE A 119 1.23 -9.61 7.28
C ILE A 119 1.50 -10.89 8.09
N ALA A 120 0.49 -11.72 8.33
CA ALA A 120 0.60 -12.97 9.08
C ALA A 120 1.53 -14.01 8.42
N VAL A 121 1.84 -13.84 7.14
CA VAL A 121 2.82 -14.66 6.39
C VAL A 121 4.26 -14.14 6.52
N ALA A 122 4.52 -13.16 7.37
CA ALA A 122 5.87 -12.67 7.62
C ALA A 122 6.79 -13.77 8.17
N GLY A 123 8.05 -13.81 7.72
CA GLY A 123 9.03 -14.83 8.14
C GLY A 123 8.88 -16.19 7.45
N ILE A 124 7.88 -16.37 6.57
CA ILE A 124 7.58 -17.66 5.94
C ILE A 124 8.73 -18.23 5.09
N PHE A 125 9.61 -17.36 4.58
CA PHE A 125 10.81 -17.74 3.83
C PHE A 125 11.81 -18.57 4.64
N TYR A 126 11.77 -18.43 5.97
CA TYR A 126 12.67 -19.12 6.90
C TYR A 126 11.93 -20.20 7.71
N ALA A 127 10.67 -20.49 7.38
CA ALA A 127 9.90 -21.53 8.05
C ALA A 127 10.44 -22.94 7.73
N PRO A 128 10.37 -23.91 8.65
CA PRO A 128 10.70 -25.30 8.36
C PRO A 128 9.88 -25.83 7.17
N GLY A 129 10.55 -26.34 6.13
CA GLY A 129 9.88 -26.77 4.90
C GLY A 129 9.63 -25.67 3.87
N ALA A 130 10.22 -24.48 4.02
CA ALA A 130 10.18 -23.43 2.99
C ALA A 130 10.70 -23.89 1.62
N ASP A 131 11.61 -24.86 1.59
CA ASP A 131 12.11 -25.54 0.39
C ASP A 131 11.08 -26.47 -0.28
N GLN A 132 10.03 -26.86 0.44
CA GLN A 132 8.92 -27.68 -0.05
C GLN A 132 7.79 -26.78 -0.58
N VAL A 133 8.10 -25.99 -1.62
CA VAL A 133 7.30 -24.88 -2.19
C VAL A 133 5.81 -25.21 -2.47
N THR A 134 5.46 -26.49 -2.65
CA THR A 134 4.12 -26.94 -3.08
C THR A 134 3.00 -26.75 -2.04
N THR A 135 3.30 -26.45 -0.77
CA THR A 135 2.30 -26.30 0.29
C THR A 135 1.94 -24.87 0.65
N TRP A 136 2.62 -23.88 0.07
CA TRP A 136 2.44 -22.47 0.46
C TRP A 136 1.32 -21.78 -0.31
N PRO A 137 0.65 -20.78 0.30
CA PRO A 137 -0.45 -20.08 -0.34
C PRO A 137 0.03 -19.42 -1.64
N MET A 138 -0.63 -19.77 -2.74
CA MET A 138 -0.44 -19.15 -4.06
C MET A 138 -1.09 -17.77 -4.18
N ASN A 139 -1.52 -17.17 -3.06
CA ASN A 139 -2.18 -15.88 -3.05
C ASN A 139 -1.66 -15.02 -1.89
N TYR A 140 -1.49 -13.74 -2.18
CA TYR A 140 -1.07 -12.73 -1.21
C TYR A 140 -2.12 -11.62 -1.17
N THR A 141 -2.79 -11.48 -0.03
CA THR A 141 -3.72 -10.38 0.19
C THR A 141 -2.94 -9.15 0.65
N ILE A 142 -2.88 -8.13 -0.18
CA ILE A 142 -2.21 -6.87 0.16
C ILE A 142 -2.99 -6.21 1.33
N PRO A 143 -2.33 -5.82 2.43
CA PRO A 143 -3.03 -5.28 3.61
C PRO A 143 -3.60 -3.87 3.35
N GLY A 144 -4.55 -3.47 4.20
CA GLY A 144 -5.24 -2.18 4.14
C GLY A 144 -6.52 -2.17 3.28
N PRO A 145 -7.08 -0.98 2.98
CA PRO A 145 -8.33 -0.83 2.26
C PRO A 145 -8.18 -1.21 0.78
N PRO A 146 -9.30 -1.38 0.05
CA PRO A 146 -9.26 -1.49 -1.41
C PRO A 146 -8.65 -0.25 -2.06
N VAL A 147 -8.15 -0.41 -3.29
CA VAL A 147 -7.69 0.71 -4.12
C VAL A 147 -8.90 1.53 -4.58
N TRP A 148 -8.83 2.85 -4.36
CA TRP A 148 -9.78 3.80 -4.91
C TRP A 148 -9.35 4.23 -6.32
N THR A 149 -10.23 4.03 -7.31
CA THR A 149 -9.91 4.23 -8.73
C THR A 149 -10.56 5.46 -9.36
N GLY A 150 -11.19 6.34 -8.57
CA GLY A 150 -11.79 7.59 -9.07
C GLY A 150 -13.32 7.60 -9.12
N GLY A 151 -14.00 6.92 -8.20
CA GLY A 151 -15.46 6.88 -8.06
C GLY A 151 -15.87 5.80 -7.04
N ASP A 152 -17.17 5.75 -6.72
CA ASP A 152 -17.81 4.68 -5.93
C ASP A 152 -18.10 3.43 -6.79
#